data_AF-A0A537FSJ4-F1
#
_entry.id   AF-A0A537FSJ4-F1
#
_cell.length_a   1.000
_cell.length_b   1.000
_cell.length_c   1.000
_cell.angle_alpha   90.00
_cell.angle_beta   90.00
_cell.angle_gamma   90.00
#
_symmetry.space_group_name_H-M   'P 1'
#
loop_
_entity.id
_entity.type
_entity.pdbx_description
1 polymer ?
#
loop_
_entity_poly.entity_id
_entity_poly.type
_entity_poly.pdbx_seq_one_letter_code
_entity_poly.pdbx_strand_id
1 'polypeptide(L)'
;MAEVRKLIEDPSFPNGWPNKEKHIDHQVKWKSGVSKEYGVHGSAVGVDFDICIADGICITVCPVNVFDRMELPGEQEKMDKGIVND
;
A
#
# COMPACT_ATOMS: atom_id res chain seq x y z
N MET A 1 15.01 -15.63 2.86
CA MET A 1 13.67 -15.06 2.66
C MET A 1 13.82 -13.57 2.87
N ALA A 2 13.44 -12.73 1.92
CA ALA A 2 13.49 -11.28 2.13
C ALA A 2 12.57 -10.94 3.31
N GLU A 3 12.99 -10.01 4.18
CA GLU A 3 12.12 -9.47 5.22
C GLU A 3 11.00 -8.69 4.52
N VAL A 4 9.81 -9.31 4.44
CA VAL A 4 8.60 -8.63 3.96
C VAL A 4 8.27 -7.54 4.97
N ARG A 5 8.21 -6.30 4.51
CA ARG A 5 7.84 -5.14 5.33
C ARG A 5 6.43 -5.34 5.89
N LYS A 6 6.29 -5.26 7.21
CA LYS A 6 5.00 -5.36 7.89
C LYS A 6 4.65 -4.03 8.55
N LEU A 7 3.70 -3.33 7.96
CA LEU A 7 3.24 -2.03 8.49
C LEU A 7 2.75 -2.11 9.94
N ILE A 8 2.14 -3.24 10.34
CA ILE A 8 1.65 -3.49 11.70
C ILE A 8 2.77 -3.55 12.75
N GLU A 9 4.02 -3.80 12.33
CA GLU A 9 5.18 -3.87 13.24
C GLU A 9 5.90 -2.50 13.38
N ASP A 10 5.50 -1.46 12.63
CA ASP A 10 6.04 -0.11 12.76
C ASP A 10 5.17 0.76 13.69
N PRO A 11 5.56 0.96 14.98
CA PRO A 11 4.78 1.74 15.93
C PRO A 11 4.71 3.23 15.58
N SER A 12 5.53 3.71 14.64
CA SER A 12 5.45 5.09 14.17
C SER A 12 4.33 5.32 13.16
N PHE A 13 3.74 4.27 12.57
CA PHE A 13 2.60 4.42 11.67
C PHE A 13 1.29 4.61 12.45
N PRO A 14 0.34 5.46 12.01
CA PRO A 14 0.42 6.40 10.88
C PRO A 14 0.96 7.79 11.22
N ASN A 15 1.14 8.13 12.50
CA ASN A 15 1.34 9.52 12.93
C ASN A 15 2.78 10.04 12.79
N GLY A 16 3.76 9.15 12.86
CA GLY A 16 5.17 9.43 12.63
C GLY A 16 5.57 9.37 11.15
N TRP A 17 4.67 8.92 10.27
CA TRP A 17 4.92 8.91 8.82
C TRP A 17 4.44 10.23 8.19
N PRO A 18 5.35 10.99 7.54
CA PRO A 18 4.98 12.16 6.76
C PRO A 18 3.91 11.88 5.71
N ASN A 19 3.10 12.91 5.43
CA ASN A 19 2.23 12.90 4.26
C ASN A 19 3.04 13.30 3.02
N LYS A 20 3.03 12.47 1.97
CA LYS A 20 3.65 12.77 0.68
C LYS A 20 2.69 13.53 -0.21
N GLU A 21 1.46 13.06 -0.32
CA GLU A 21 0.44 13.63 -1.21
C GLU A 21 -0.97 13.22 -0.78
N LYS A 22 -1.99 13.76 -1.46
CA LYS A 22 -3.39 13.36 -1.27
C LYS A 22 -3.85 12.61 -2.52
N HIS A 23 -4.44 11.44 -2.33
CA HIS A 23 -5.10 10.67 -3.38
C HIS A 23 -6.60 10.64 -3.09
N ILE A 24 -7.40 11.24 -3.98
CA ILE A 24 -8.84 11.46 -3.81
C ILE A 24 -9.10 12.18 -2.47
N ASP A 25 -9.50 11.44 -1.43
CA ASP A 25 -9.87 11.95 -0.12
C ASP A 25 -9.04 11.39 1.05
N HIS A 26 -7.95 10.69 0.76
CA HIS A 26 -7.03 10.19 1.78
C HIS A 26 -5.58 10.60 1.56
N GLN A 27 -4.81 10.56 2.64
CA GLN A 27 -3.37 10.85 2.65
C GLN A 27 -2.59 9.65 2.12
N VAL A 28 -1.51 9.93 1.39
CA VAL A 28 -0.49 8.94 1.05
C VAL A 28 0.69 9.15 2.00
N LYS A 29 0.89 8.20 2.91
CA LYS A 29 1.95 8.20 3.92
C LYS A 29 3.24 7.67 3.33
N TRP A 30 4.35 8.31 3.70
CA TRP A 30 5.66 8.02 3.17
C TRP A 30 6.74 8.08 4.24
N LYS A 31 7.65 7.11 4.25
CA LYS A 31 8.82 7.09 5.12
C LYS A 31 10.09 6.90 4.31
N SER A 32 11.00 7.87 4.41
CA SER A 32 12.28 7.84 3.70
C SER A 32 13.07 6.59 4.07
N GLY A 33 13.63 5.91 3.05
CA GLY A 33 14.37 4.66 3.23
C GLY A 33 13.50 3.42 3.50
N VAL A 34 12.17 3.56 3.55
CA VAL A 34 11.23 2.45 3.78
C VAL A 34 10.20 2.34 2.66
N SER A 35 9.60 3.46 2.25
CA SER A 35 8.67 3.52 1.11
C SER A 35 9.40 3.42 -0.22
N LYS A 36 8.74 2.83 -1.22
CA LYS A 36 9.31 2.60 -2.55
C LYS A 36 8.67 3.47 -3.63
N GLU A 37 7.62 3.00 -4.28
CA GLU A 37 7.06 3.66 -5.47
C GLU A 37 5.75 4.37 -5.10
N TYR A 38 4.88 3.66 -4.40
CA TYR A 38 3.49 4.06 -4.16
C TYR A 38 3.24 4.44 -2.69
N GLY A 39 3.98 3.87 -1.74
CA GLY A 39 3.81 4.15 -0.31
C GLY A 39 2.49 3.61 0.24
N VAL A 40 2.01 4.19 1.36
CA VAL A 40 0.81 3.71 2.05
C VAL A 40 -0.36 4.65 1.85
N HIS A 41 -1.46 4.16 1.29
CA HIS A 41 -2.67 4.92 1.04
C HIS A 41 -3.62 4.79 2.25
N GLY A 42 -3.92 5.91 2.91
CA GLY A 42 -4.78 5.97 4.09
C GLY A 42 -4.02 5.97 5.42
N SER A 43 -4.74 6.22 6.51
CA SER A 43 -4.20 6.29 7.87
C SER A 43 -4.98 5.43 8.87
N ALA A 44 -6.29 5.63 8.96
CA ALA A 44 -7.18 4.80 9.77
C ALA A 44 -7.33 3.39 9.17
N VAL A 45 -7.42 3.32 7.84
CA VAL A 45 -7.31 2.09 7.05
C VAL A 45 -6.21 2.33 6.02
N GLY A 46 -5.03 1.75 6.26
CA GLY A 46 -3.85 1.92 5.41
C GLY A 46 -3.63 0.70 4.53
N VAL A 47 -3.48 0.92 3.22
CA VAL A 47 -3.02 -0.11 2.29
C VAL A 47 -1.62 0.26 1.83
N ASP A 48 -0.66 -0.61 2.08
CA ASP A 48 0.71 -0.45 1.62
C ASP A 48 0.81 -0.92 0.17
N PHE A 49 0.80 0.03 -0.76
CA PHE A 49 0.81 -0.26 -2.20
C PHE A 49 2.19 -0.71 -2.69
N ASP A 50 3.25 -0.53 -1.89
CA ASP A 50 4.58 -1.08 -2.21
C ASP A 50 4.60 -2.61 -2.11
N ILE A 51 3.76 -3.22 -1.26
CA ILE A 51 3.74 -4.68 -1.01
C ILE A 51 2.43 -5.36 -1.45
N CYS A 52 1.44 -4.57 -1.87
CA CYS A 52 0.15 -5.09 -2.30
C CYS A 52 0.34 -5.97 -3.55
N ILE A 53 -0.21 -7.20 -3.51
CA ILE A 53 -0.11 -8.16 -4.62
C ILE A 53 -1.41 -8.28 -5.43
N ALA A 54 -2.35 -7.34 -5.24
CA ALA A 54 -3.65 -7.34 -5.89
C ALA A 54 -4.50 -8.62 -5.67
N ASP A 55 -4.30 -9.32 -4.55
CA ASP A 55 -5.07 -10.53 -4.20
C ASP A 55 -6.58 -10.26 -4.08
N GLY A 56 -6.94 -9.08 -3.56
CA GLY A 56 -8.33 -8.62 -3.52
C GLY A 56 -9.17 -9.16 -2.36
N ILE A 57 -8.61 -9.97 -1.45
CA ILE A 57 -9.35 -10.43 -0.26
C ILE A 57 -9.89 -9.25 0.57
N CYS A 58 -9.13 -8.16 0.70
CA CYS A 58 -9.57 -6.96 1.43
C CYS A 58 -10.86 -6.35 0.86
N ILE A 59 -11.01 -6.37 -0.48
CA ILE A 59 -12.21 -5.88 -1.16
C ILE A 59 -13.38 -6.81 -0.90
N THR A 60 -13.19 -8.13 -1.00
CA THR A 60 -14.28 -9.12 -0.91
C THR A 60 -14.78 -9.34 0.51
N VAL A 61 -13.93 -9.21 1.52
CA VAL A 61 -14.30 -9.46 2.93
C VAL A 61 -14.81 -8.21 3.65
N CYS A 62 -14.55 -7.01 3.13
CA CYS A 62 -14.96 -5.78 3.79
C CYS A 62 -16.48 -5.59 3.71
N PRO A 63 -17.22 -5.63 4.84
CA PRO A 63 -18.69 -5.59 4.81
C PRO A 63 -19.26 -4.20 4.48
N VAL A 64 -18.42 -3.17 4.41
CA VAL A 64 -18.81 -1.77 4.23
C VAL A 64 -18.08 -1.09 3.07
N ASN A 65 -17.52 -1.86 2.14
CA ASN A 65 -16.95 -1.38 0.88
C ASN A 65 -15.90 -0.25 1.04
N VAL A 66 -14.93 -0.43 1.94
CA VAL A 66 -13.85 0.56 2.15
C VAL A 66 -12.88 0.63 0.97
N PHE A 67 -12.65 -0.49 0.29
CA PHE A 67 -11.61 -0.64 -0.72
C PHE A 67 -12.20 -0.73 -2.12
N ASP A 68 -11.48 -0.15 -3.09
CA ASP A 68 -11.71 -0.35 -4.51
C ASP A 68 -10.38 -0.62 -5.22
N ARG A 69 -10.43 -1.11 -6.46
CA ARG A 69 -9.24 -1.32 -7.29
C ARG A 69 -8.68 0.01 -7.78
N MET A 70 -7.36 0.11 -7.76
CA MET A 70 -6.61 1.20 -8.38
C MET A 70 -5.76 0.61 -9.51
N GLU A 71 -5.89 1.17 -10.71
CA GLU A 71 -5.08 0.75 -11.85
C GLU A 71 -3.68 1.35 -11.75
N LEU A 72 -2.67 0.46 -11.71
CA LEU A 72 -1.26 0.81 -11.73
C LEU A 72 -0.62 0.12 -12.95
N PRO A 73 -0.65 0.73 -14.15
CA PRO A 73 -0.20 0.09 -15.37
C PRO A 73 1.24 -0.46 -15.28
N GLY A 74 2.14 0.29 -14.63
CA GLY A 74 3.51 -0.14 -14.41
C GLY A 74 3.64 -1.38 -13.51
N GLU A 75 2.69 -1.58 -12.59
CA GLU A 75 2.67 -2.75 -11.70
C GLU A 75 2.10 -3.98 -12.40
N GLN A 76 1.05 -3.80 -13.21
CA GLN A 76 0.53 -4.88 -14.05
C GLN A 76 1.62 -5.45 -14.97
N GLU A 77 2.42 -4.60 -15.60
CA GLU A 77 3.54 -5.04 -16.43
C GLU A 77 4.62 -5.82 -15.66
N LYS A 78 4.85 -5.49 -14.38
CA LYS A 78 5.79 -6.22 -13.52
C LYS A 78 5.24 -7.60 -13.17
N MET A 79 3.97 -7.67 -12.80
CA MET A 79 3.28 -8.93 -12.52
C MET A 79 3.28 -9.86 -13.74
N ASP A 80 3.01 -9.33 -14.93
CA ASP A 80 3.05 -10.10 -16.19
C ASP A 80 4.45 -10.68 -16.48
N LYS A 81 5.51 -10.01 -15.99
CA LYS A 81 6.91 -10.45 -16.07
C LYS A 81 7.33 -11.35 -14.89
N GLY A 82 6.43 -11.65 -13.95
CA GLY A 82 6.73 -12.44 -12.76
C GLY A 82 7.63 -11.73 -11.75
N ILE A 83 7.72 -10.40 -11.82
CA ILE A 83 8.42 -9.59 -10.82
C ILE A 83 7.48 -9.48 -9.62
N VAL A 84 7.94 -9.96 -8.45
CA VAL A 84 7.18 -9.89 -7.21
C VAL A 84 7.35 -8.51 -6.57
N ASN A 85 6.26 -8.03 -5.97
CA ASN A 85 6.35 -6.97 -4.97
C ASN A 85 7.09 -7.51 -3.74
N ASP A 86 7.84 -6.62 -3.11
CA ASP A 86 8.72 -6.92 -1.97
C ASP A 86 8.01 -7.36 -0.69
#